data_AF-A0A9X2EQW2-F1
#
_entry.id   AF-A0A9X2EQW2-F1
#
_cell.length_a   1.000
_cell.length_b   1.000
_cell.length_c   1.000
_cell.angle_alpha   90.00
_cell.angle_beta   90.00
_cell.angle_gamma   90.00
#
_symmetry.space_group_name_H-M   'P 1'
#
loop_
_entity.id
_entity.type
_entity.pdbx_description
1 polymer ?
#
loop_
_entity_poly.entity_id
_entity_poly.type
_entity_poly.pdbx_seq_one_letter_code
_entity_poly.pdbx_strand_id
1 'polypeptide(L)'
;MDIRDTRRENLRQLVNEFGTKAGFGRHYNVDPTYISQILNGHRNLGEKAARKLEATMGLPKLALDNLPEKGSSEGLSSGQVNVVPGPNIHRSVPLISWIQAGGWSEIIDNFQPGEAEEWRETTARVGPHAFALRVEGDSMTAPSGVSIPEGSVVIIDPDAAYINGSIVVAKLVDTQEATLKKLIIDGPNRYLKPLNPAYSPIAINGNCRIIGVAKKVELDL
;
A
#
# COMPACT_ATOMS: atom_id res chain seq x y z
N MET A 1 8.01 -37.06 -16.05
CA MET A 1 7.49 -36.48 -14.79
C MET A 1 6.04 -36.07 -15.06
N ASP A 2 5.09 -36.44 -14.19
CA ASP A 2 3.69 -36.07 -14.39
C ASP A 2 3.53 -34.55 -14.23
N ILE A 3 2.82 -33.89 -15.14
CA ILE A 3 2.60 -32.43 -15.09
C ILE A 3 1.94 -32.00 -13.77
N ARG A 4 1.21 -32.91 -13.12
CA ARG A 4 0.59 -32.69 -11.80
C ARG A 4 1.62 -32.65 -10.68
N ASP A 5 2.66 -33.48 -10.77
CA ASP A 5 3.77 -33.50 -9.81
C ASP A 5 4.63 -32.26 -9.98
N THR A 6 4.89 -31.84 -11.23
CA THR A 6 5.59 -30.57 -11.53
C THR A 6 4.86 -29.38 -10.93
N ARG A 7 3.54 -29.28 -11.13
CA ARG A 7 2.71 -28.20 -10.55
C ARG A 7 2.73 -28.17 -9.03
N ARG A 8 2.69 -29.34 -8.38
CA ARG A 8 2.74 -29.46 -6.92
C ARG A 8 4.10 -29.00 -6.39
N GLU A 9 5.18 -29.39 -7.04
CA GLU A 9 6.54 -28.99 -6.64
C GLU A 9 6.75 -27.48 -6.82
N ASN A 10 6.29 -26.92 -7.94
CA ASN A 10 6.33 -25.49 -8.21
C ASN A 10 5.52 -24.69 -7.18
N LEU A 11 4.33 -25.17 -6.82
CA LEU A 11 3.53 -24.57 -5.75
C LEU A 11 4.25 -24.66 -4.40
N ARG A 12 4.96 -25.75 -4.12
CA ARG A 12 5.74 -25.93 -2.89
C ARG A 12 6.86 -24.91 -2.78
N GLN A 13 7.56 -24.65 -3.88
CA GLN A 13 8.62 -23.64 -3.94
C GLN A 13 8.07 -22.24 -3.66
N LEU A 14 6.95 -21.87 -4.30
CA LEU A 14 6.29 -20.58 -4.05
C LEU A 14 5.86 -20.43 -2.59
N VAL A 15 5.28 -21.47 -1.98
CA VAL A 15 4.85 -21.41 -0.57
C VAL A 15 6.04 -21.27 0.40
N ASN A 16 7.18 -21.87 0.09
CA ASN A 16 8.39 -21.74 0.90
C ASN A 16 8.98 -20.32 0.87
N GLU A 17 8.80 -19.57 -0.23
CA GLU A 17 9.24 -18.17 -0.33
C GLU A 17 8.51 -17.25 0.67
N PHE A 18 7.25 -17.58 1.01
CA PHE A 18 6.46 -16.88 2.02
C PHE A 18 6.68 -17.38 3.46
N GLY A 19 7.60 -18.35 3.64
CA GLY A 19 8.00 -18.92 4.94
C GLY A 19 6.96 -19.84 5.59
N THR A 20 5.66 -19.53 5.52
CA THR A 20 4.60 -20.38 6.11
C THR A 20 3.39 -20.54 5.18
N LYS A 21 2.76 -21.72 5.20
CA LYS A 21 1.52 -22.03 4.46
C LYS A 21 0.37 -21.06 4.81
N ALA A 22 0.30 -20.65 6.09
CA ALA A 22 -0.66 -19.68 6.58
C ALA A 22 -0.33 -18.24 6.17
N GLY A 23 0.95 -17.92 5.95
CA GLY A 23 1.38 -16.64 5.36
C GLY A 23 1.00 -16.56 3.89
N PHE A 24 1.28 -17.63 3.13
CA PHE A 24 0.89 -17.76 1.73
C PHE A 24 -0.63 -17.61 1.53
N GLY A 25 -1.43 -18.33 2.32
CA GLY A 25 -2.88 -18.27 2.20
C GLY A 25 -3.48 -16.90 2.56
N ARG A 26 -2.92 -16.22 3.57
CA ARG A 26 -3.34 -14.85 3.92
C ARG A 26 -2.98 -13.82 2.86
N HIS A 27 -1.82 -13.97 2.21
CA HIS A 27 -1.36 -13.00 1.21
C HIS A 27 -2.16 -13.08 -0.09
N TYR A 28 -2.47 -14.29 -0.57
CA TYR A 28 -3.19 -14.50 -1.82
C TYR A 28 -4.69 -14.80 -1.66
N ASN A 29 -5.23 -14.67 -0.44
CA ASN A 29 -6.62 -15.01 -0.11
C ASN A 29 -7.01 -16.44 -0.56
N VAL A 30 -6.10 -17.40 -0.36
CA VAL A 30 -6.31 -18.82 -0.66
C VAL A 30 -6.36 -19.60 0.64
N ASP A 31 -7.33 -20.51 0.75
CA ASP A 31 -7.47 -21.35 1.94
C ASP A 31 -6.16 -22.15 2.23
N PRO A 32 -5.51 -21.95 3.40
CA PRO A 32 -4.27 -22.65 3.75
C PRO A 32 -4.42 -24.17 3.80
N THR A 33 -5.62 -24.66 4.14
CA THR A 33 -5.98 -26.08 4.14
C THR A 33 -6.01 -26.63 2.72
N TYR A 34 -6.54 -25.87 1.76
CA TYR A 34 -6.54 -26.21 0.35
C TYR A 34 -5.13 -26.37 -0.21
N ILE A 35 -4.23 -25.42 0.12
CA ILE A 35 -2.82 -25.50 -0.26
C ILE A 35 -2.13 -26.69 0.42
N SER A 36 -2.40 -26.93 1.71
CA SER A 36 -1.84 -28.07 2.44
C SER A 36 -2.26 -29.42 1.85
N GLN A 37 -3.53 -29.56 1.45
CA GLN A 37 -4.05 -30.78 0.81
C GLN A 37 -3.35 -31.07 -0.53
N ILE A 38 -3.07 -30.03 -1.32
CA ILE A 38 -2.33 -30.16 -2.59
C ILE A 38 -0.87 -30.54 -2.33
N LEU A 39 -0.21 -29.83 -1.41
CA LEU A 39 1.20 -30.06 -1.08
C LEU A 39 1.46 -31.43 -0.44
N ASN A 40 0.49 -31.98 0.29
CA ASN A 40 0.59 -33.31 0.90
C ASN A 40 0.14 -34.42 -0.07
N GLY A 41 -0.35 -34.08 -1.27
CA GLY A 41 -0.75 -35.06 -2.29
C GLY A 41 -2.11 -35.69 -2.06
N HIS A 42 -2.90 -35.17 -1.11
CA HIS A 42 -4.28 -35.60 -0.87
C HIS A 42 -5.24 -35.07 -1.95
N ARG A 43 -4.82 -34.02 -2.68
CA ARG A 43 -5.59 -33.41 -3.76
C ARG A 43 -4.69 -33.10 -4.95
N ASN A 44 -5.13 -33.49 -6.14
CA ASN A 44 -4.38 -33.26 -7.38
C ASN A 44 -4.56 -31.83 -7.88
N LEU A 45 -3.46 -31.21 -8.32
CA LEU A 45 -3.46 -29.90 -8.94
C LEU A 45 -3.75 -30.02 -10.45
N GLY A 46 -5.04 -30.15 -10.76
CA GLY A 46 -5.54 -30.20 -12.14
C GLY A 46 -5.44 -28.84 -12.86
N GLU A 47 -5.61 -28.85 -14.17
CA GLU A 47 -5.43 -27.66 -15.03
C GLU A 47 -6.29 -26.46 -14.58
N LYS A 48 -7.59 -26.68 -14.36
CA LYS A 48 -8.50 -25.60 -13.90
C LYS A 48 -8.08 -25.00 -12.56
N ALA A 49 -7.61 -25.85 -11.64
CA ALA A 49 -7.15 -25.42 -10.32
C ALA A 49 -5.82 -24.67 -10.40
N ALA A 50 -4.90 -25.12 -11.25
CA ALA A 50 -3.62 -24.46 -11.50
C ALA A 50 -3.83 -23.06 -12.11
N ARG A 51 -4.67 -22.94 -13.16
CA ARG A 51 -4.98 -21.66 -13.80
C ARG A 51 -5.65 -20.67 -12.86
N LYS A 52 -6.55 -21.17 -12.00
CA LYS A 52 -7.21 -20.34 -10.98
C LYS A 52 -6.20 -19.81 -9.97
N LEU A 53 -5.31 -20.68 -9.48
CA LEU A 53 -4.23 -20.29 -8.57
C LEU A 53 -3.27 -19.28 -9.22
N GLU A 54 -2.86 -19.50 -10.49
CA GLU A 54 -2.05 -18.56 -11.26
C GLU A 54 -2.70 -17.18 -11.34
N ALA A 55 -3.98 -17.12 -11.71
CA ALA A 55 -4.72 -15.85 -11.78
C ALA A 55 -4.84 -15.15 -10.42
N THR A 56 -5.08 -15.90 -9.35
CA THR A 56 -5.16 -15.35 -7.98
C THR A 56 -3.81 -14.81 -7.49
N MET A 57 -2.70 -15.41 -7.94
CA MET A 57 -1.35 -14.98 -7.60
C MET A 57 -0.79 -13.88 -8.54
N GLY A 58 -1.52 -13.51 -9.59
CA GLY A 58 -1.03 -12.61 -10.64
C GLY A 58 0.09 -13.21 -11.50
N LEU A 59 0.19 -14.55 -11.54
CA LEU A 59 1.20 -15.25 -12.33
C LEU A 59 0.73 -15.42 -13.79
N PRO A 60 1.67 -15.43 -14.75
CA PRO A 60 1.34 -15.72 -16.14
C PRO A 60 0.75 -17.13 -16.27
N LYS A 61 -0.18 -17.30 -17.23
CA LYS A 61 -0.80 -18.59 -17.55
C LYS A 61 0.29 -19.62 -17.87
N LEU A 62 0.20 -20.82 -17.28
CA LEU A 62 1.20 -21.92 -17.36
C LEU A 62 2.40 -21.79 -16.41
N ALA A 63 2.47 -20.76 -15.56
CA ALA A 63 3.57 -20.60 -14.60
C ALA A 63 3.71 -21.77 -13.61
N LEU A 64 2.63 -22.45 -13.24
CA LEU A 64 2.71 -23.64 -12.38
C LEU A 64 3.14 -24.89 -13.17
N ASP A 65 2.93 -24.90 -14.48
CA ASP A 65 3.26 -26.04 -15.34
C ASP A 65 4.76 -26.05 -15.68
N ASN A 66 5.29 -24.86 -15.97
CA ASN A 66 6.71 -24.60 -16.16
C ASN A 66 7.03 -23.36 -15.33
N LEU A 67 7.46 -23.55 -14.07
CA LEU A 67 8.02 -22.44 -13.31
C LEU A 67 9.22 -21.94 -14.12
N PRO A 68 9.24 -20.68 -14.57
CA PRO A 68 10.39 -20.18 -15.30
C PRO A 68 11.58 -20.35 -14.37
N GLU A 69 12.51 -21.25 -14.73
CA GLU A 69 13.81 -21.27 -14.08
C GLU A 69 14.34 -19.85 -14.18
N LYS A 70 14.77 -19.28 -13.04
CA LYS A 70 15.51 -18.02 -13.03
C LYS A 70 16.74 -18.22 -13.92
N GLY A 71 16.63 -17.96 -15.22
CA GLY A 71 17.71 -18.12 -16.19
C GLY A 71 17.27 -18.66 -17.55
N SER A 72 16.59 -17.84 -18.36
CA SER A 72 16.85 -17.75 -19.81
C SER A 72 15.96 -16.67 -20.44
N SER A 73 16.44 -15.43 -20.33
CA SER A 73 16.13 -14.40 -21.32
C SER A 73 16.84 -14.76 -22.62
N GLU A 74 16.13 -15.27 -23.62
CA GLU A 74 16.67 -15.29 -24.99
C GLU A 74 16.38 -13.96 -25.68
N GLY A 75 17.47 -13.28 -26.05
CA GLY A 75 17.51 -12.31 -27.13
C GLY A 75 17.50 -10.85 -26.71
N LEU A 76 18.65 -10.31 -26.29
CA LEU A 76 19.29 -9.11 -26.87
C LEU A 76 20.60 -8.76 -26.11
N SER A 77 21.72 -9.01 -26.81
CA SER A 77 23.09 -8.46 -26.69
C SER A 77 23.57 -7.78 -25.39
N SER A 78 24.55 -8.46 -24.77
CA SER A 78 25.81 -7.91 -24.22
C SER A 78 25.76 -6.64 -23.36
N GLY A 79 25.65 -6.88 -22.05
CA GLY A 79 26.17 -6.05 -20.99
C GLY A 79 25.95 -6.79 -19.67
N GLN A 80 27.02 -7.30 -19.03
CA GLN A 80 26.90 -7.91 -17.70
C GLN A 80 26.46 -6.83 -16.70
N VAL A 81 25.16 -6.78 -16.43
CA VAL A 81 24.59 -5.92 -15.39
C VAL A 81 24.58 -6.72 -14.09
N ASN A 82 25.55 -6.44 -13.21
CA ASN A 82 25.65 -7.00 -11.85
C ASN A 82 24.57 -6.41 -10.92
N VAL A 83 23.29 -6.56 -11.27
CA VAL A 83 22.18 -6.05 -10.45
C VAL A 83 21.41 -7.23 -9.86
N VAL A 84 21.53 -7.39 -8.56
CA VAL A 84 20.56 -8.15 -7.75
C VAL A 84 19.29 -7.30 -7.68
N PRO A 85 18.08 -7.84 -7.93
CA PRO A 85 16.85 -7.10 -7.73
C PRO A 85 16.84 -6.52 -6.31
N GLY A 86 16.86 -5.20 -6.21
CA GLY A 86 16.72 -4.52 -4.93
C GLY A 86 15.37 -4.87 -4.29
N PRO A 87 15.21 -4.70 -2.97
CA PRO A 87 13.90 -4.81 -2.34
C PRO A 87 12.91 -3.95 -3.12
N ASN A 88 11.70 -4.46 -3.36
CA ASN A 88 10.70 -3.75 -4.14
C ASN A 88 10.31 -2.45 -3.41
N ILE A 89 10.95 -1.35 -3.81
CA ILE A 89 10.75 -0.02 -3.23
C ILE A 89 9.54 0.68 -3.83
N HIS A 90 8.99 0.18 -4.94
CA HIS A 90 7.86 0.79 -5.64
C HIS A 90 6.56 0.16 -5.16
N ARG A 91 5.75 0.95 -4.45
CA ARG A 91 4.36 0.61 -4.13
C ARG A 91 3.44 1.56 -4.87
N SER A 92 2.33 1.06 -5.39
CA SER A 92 1.23 1.90 -5.86
C SER A 92 0.21 2.06 -4.74
N VAL A 93 -0.20 3.29 -4.47
CA VAL A 93 -1.26 3.62 -3.52
C VAL A 93 -2.43 4.30 -4.25
N PRO A 94 -3.68 4.07 -3.84
CA PRO A 94 -4.82 4.71 -4.48
C PRO A 94 -4.85 6.20 -4.16
N LEU A 95 -5.09 7.04 -5.16
CA LEU A 95 -5.48 8.44 -4.96
C LEU A 95 -6.97 8.48 -4.64
N ILE A 96 -7.32 9.06 -3.51
CA ILE A 96 -8.71 9.14 -3.03
C ILE A 96 -9.16 10.59 -2.84
N SER A 97 -10.46 10.78 -2.70
CA SER A 97 -11.06 12.07 -2.35
C SER A 97 -10.97 12.38 -0.85
N TRP A 98 -11.13 13.65 -0.49
CA TRP A 98 -11.21 14.08 0.92
C TRP A 98 -12.40 13.48 1.68
N ILE A 99 -13.50 13.20 0.98
CA ILE A 99 -14.67 12.53 1.55
C ILE A 99 -14.29 11.10 1.97
N GLN A 100 -13.63 10.36 1.07
CA GLN A 100 -13.13 9.01 1.36
C GLN A 100 -12.10 9.01 2.49
N ALA A 101 -11.20 10.01 2.53
CA ALA A 101 -10.26 10.14 3.65
C ALA A 101 -10.96 10.36 5.00
N GLY A 102 -12.03 11.15 5.04
CA GLY A 102 -12.85 11.32 6.26
C GLY A 102 -13.51 10.01 6.73
N GLY A 103 -13.85 9.11 5.81
CA GLY A 103 -14.35 7.76 6.11
C GLY A 103 -13.27 6.71 6.40
N TRP A 104 -12.00 6.99 6.06
CA TRP A 104 -10.93 5.99 6.01
C TRP A 104 -10.75 5.19 7.30
N SER A 105 -10.98 5.83 8.44
CA SER A 105 -10.82 5.22 9.75
C SER A 105 -11.92 4.20 10.13
N GLU A 106 -12.97 4.09 9.31
CA GLU A 106 -14.11 3.18 9.43
C GLU A 106 -14.12 2.11 8.32
N ILE A 107 -13.23 2.26 7.32
CA ILE A 107 -13.11 1.38 6.17
C ILE A 107 -12.00 0.38 6.48
N ILE A 108 -12.36 -0.69 7.21
CA ILE A 108 -11.44 -1.78 7.59
C ILE A 108 -11.13 -2.70 6.40
N ASP A 109 -11.90 -2.60 5.31
CA ASP A 109 -11.66 -3.40 4.12
C ASP A 109 -11.11 -2.56 2.97
N ASN A 110 -9.91 -2.97 2.54
CA ASN A 110 -9.20 -2.53 1.34
C ASN A 110 -10.14 -2.07 0.23
N PHE A 111 -9.82 -0.94 -0.38
CA PHE A 111 -10.32 -0.58 -1.70
C PHE A 111 -10.26 -1.83 -2.59
N GLN A 112 -11.42 -2.30 -3.04
CA GLN A 112 -11.46 -3.33 -4.07
C GLN A 112 -10.79 -2.71 -5.31
N PRO A 113 -9.94 -3.46 -6.03
CA PRO A 113 -9.33 -2.96 -7.26
C PRO A 113 -10.44 -2.53 -8.24
N GLY A 114 -10.70 -1.22 -8.32
CA GLY A 114 -11.82 -0.61 -9.04
C GLY A 114 -12.42 0.66 -8.43
N GLU A 115 -12.19 0.96 -7.14
CA GLU A 115 -12.76 2.15 -6.47
C GLU A 115 -11.89 3.41 -6.52
N ALA A 116 -10.62 3.28 -6.93
CA ALA A 116 -9.71 4.41 -7.09
C ALA A 116 -9.57 4.75 -8.59
N GLU A 117 -9.90 5.99 -8.95
CA GLU A 117 -9.79 6.50 -10.32
C GLU A 117 -8.33 6.63 -10.79
N GLU A 118 -7.40 6.78 -9.83
CA GLU A 118 -5.99 7.02 -10.11
C GLU A 118 -5.12 6.32 -9.06
N TRP A 119 -3.99 5.76 -9.48
CA TRP A 119 -2.98 5.14 -8.61
C TRP A 119 -1.67 5.91 -8.70
N ARG A 120 -1.04 6.13 -7.55
CA ARG A 120 0.23 6.86 -7.44
C ARG A 120 1.34 5.91 -7.04
N GLU A 121 2.38 5.84 -7.87
CA GLU A 121 3.60 5.12 -7.54
C GLU A 121 4.38 5.90 -6.49
N THR A 122 4.80 5.22 -5.43
CA THR A 122 5.61 5.82 -4.38
C THR A 122 6.78 4.93 -4.01
N THR A 123 7.90 5.59 -3.72
CA THR A 123 9.09 4.99 -3.12
C THR A 123 9.10 5.11 -1.59
N ALA A 124 8.08 5.75 -1.01
CA ALA A 124 7.97 5.90 0.43
C ALA A 124 7.71 4.54 1.10
N ARG A 125 8.40 4.29 2.22
CA ARG A 125 8.09 3.15 3.09
C ARG A 125 6.79 3.43 3.83
N VAL A 126 5.72 2.79 3.38
CA VAL A 126 4.37 2.97 3.91
C VAL A 126 3.70 1.64 4.26
N GLY A 127 2.72 1.67 5.15
CA GLY A 127 1.86 0.53 5.50
C GLY A 127 0.90 0.10 4.39
N PRO A 128 0.33 -1.12 4.47
CA PRO A 128 -0.59 -1.65 3.46
C PRO A 128 -1.83 -0.78 3.24
N HIS A 129 -2.25 0.01 4.23
CA HIS A 129 -3.43 0.89 4.12
C HIS A 129 -3.08 2.31 3.64
N ALA A 130 -1.89 2.51 3.06
CA ALA A 130 -1.48 3.81 2.59
C ALA A 130 -2.28 4.27 1.36
N PHE A 131 -2.53 5.56 1.28
CA PHE A 131 -3.27 6.20 0.19
C PHE A 131 -2.64 7.55 -0.18
N ALA A 132 -3.01 8.10 -1.32
CA ALA A 132 -2.63 9.42 -1.76
C ALA A 132 -3.82 10.39 -1.69
N LEU A 133 -3.55 11.66 -1.37
CA LEU A 133 -4.52 12.75 -1.41
C LEU A 133 -3.98 13.91 -2.24
N ARG A 134 -4.85 14.51 -3.06
CA ARG A 134 -4.56 15.80 -3.68
C ARG A 134 -4.92 16.90 -2.68
N VAL A 135 -3.97 17.78 -2.40
CA VAL A 135 -4.15 18.88 -1.44
C VAL A 135 -5.11 19.91 -2.00
N GLU A 136 -6.14 20.23 -1.22
CA GLU A 136 -7.13 21.26 -1.54
C GLU A 136 -6.93 22.48 -0.63
N GLY A 137 -6.98 23.67 -1.24
CA GLY A 137 -6.73 24.94 -0.58
C GLY A 137 -5.27 25.17 -0.15
N ASP A 138 -5.01 26.37 0.36
CA ASP A 138 -3.65 26.88 0.61
C ASP A 138 -3.24 26.87 2.09
N SER A 139 -3.99 26.19 2.97
CA SER A 139 -3.69 26.15 4.42
C SER A 139 -2.33 25.54 4.76
N MET A 140 -1.77 24.74 3.85
CA MET A 140 -0.46 24.12 3.98
C MET A 140 0.61 24.79 3.11
N THR A 141 0.28 25.89 2.43
CA THR A 141 1.21 26.71 1.66
C THR A 141 1.96 27.66 2.60
N ALA A 142 3.17 27.28 2.99
CA ALA A 142 4.01 28.12 3.83
C ALA A 142 4.74 29.20 3.01
N PRO A 143 4.90 30.42 3.55
CA PRO A 143 5.75 31.44 2.92
C PRO A 143 7.25 31.12 3.03
N SER A 144 7.64 30.24 3.96
CA SER A 144 9.02 29.80 4.14
C SER A 144 9.08 28.41 4.82
N GLY A 145 10.19 27.69 4.58
CA GLY A 145 10.39 26.35 5.12
C GLY A 145 9.66 25.26 4.33
N VAL A 146 9.18 24.23 5.02
CA VAL A 146 8.38 23.16 4.40
C VAL A 146 7.02 23.73 3.99
N SER A 147 6.68 23.61 2.71
CA SER A 147 5.42 24.06 2.13
C SER A 147 4.79 22.91 1.35
N ILE A 148 3.47 22.80 1.43
CA ILE A 148 2.67 21.83 0.68
C ILE A 148 1.55 22.62 -0.02
N PRO A 149 1.82 23.14 -1.24
CA PRO A 149 0.86 23.91 -2.00
C PRO A 149 -0.38 23.11 -2.41
N GLU A 150 -1.46 23.83 -2.70
CA GLU A 150 -2.64 23.29 -3.38
C GLU A 150 -2.25 22.55 -4.66
N GLY A 151 -2.95 21.45 -4.95
CA GLY A 151 -2.69 20.59 -6.11
C GLY A 151 -1.60 19.55 -5.91
N SER A 152 -0.74 19.71 -4.89
CA SER A 152 0.28 18.72 -4.53
C SER A 152 -0.37 17.39 -4.15
N VAL A 153 0.30 16.28 -4.41
CA VAL A 153 -0.14 14.95 -3.99
C VAL A 153 0.66 14.50 -2.76
N VAL A 154 -0.03 14.12 -1.70
CA VAL A 154 0.57 13.67 -0.46
C VAL A 154 0.28 12.19 -0.23
N ILE A 155 1.33 11.43 0.07
CA ILE A 155 1.22 10.01 0.42
C ILE A 155 1.03 9.91 1.93
N ILE A 156 -0.08 9.32 2.35
CA ILE A 156 -0.50 9.18 3.73
C ILE A 156 -0.40 7.72 4.14
N ASP A 157 0.18 7.49 5.32
CA ASP A 157 0.29 6.18 5.94
C ASP A 157 -0.53 6.16 7.26
N PRO A 158 -1.70 5.48 7.25
CA PRO A 158 -2.52 5.28 8.45
C PRO A 158 -1.89 4.38 9.50
N ASP A 159 -1.01 3.48 9.08
CA ASP A 159 -0.37 2.51 9.98
C ASP A 159 0.85 3.13 10.69
N ALA A 160 1.28 4.31 10.26
CA ALA A 160 2.40 5.02 10.87
C ALA A 160 2.00 5.74 12.16
N ALA A 161 2.82 5.57 13.20
CA ALA A 161 2.72 6.38 14.41
C ALA A 161 3.00 7.86 14.10
N TYR A 162 2.18 8.75 14.66
CA TYR A 162 2.39 10.20 14.62
C TYR A 162 3.17 10.66 15.85
N ILE A 163 4.06 11.63 15.65
CA ILE A 163 4.84 12.28 16.70
C ILE A 163 4.70 13.80 16.58
N ASN A 164 5.22 14.55 17.56
CA ASN A 164 5.26 16.00 17.48
C ASN A 164 5.95 16.45 16.17
N GLY A 165 5.31 17.36 15.45
CA GLY A 165 5.78 17.88 14.18
C GLY A 165 5.40 17.06 12.95
N SER A 166 4.79 15.88 13.10
CA SER A 166 4.26 15.10 11.97
C SER A 166 3.21 15.90 11.20
N ILE A 167 3.25 15.83 9.86
CA ILE A 167 2.14 16.27 9.02
C ILE A 167 1.11 15.14 9.01
N VAL A 168 -0.13 15.45 9.35
CA VAL A 168 -1.19 14.45 9.57
C VAL A 168 -2.44 14.83 8.82
N VAL A 169 -3.16 13.81 8.36
CA VAL A 169 -4.57 13.94 7.99
C VAL A 169 -5.40 13.68 9.24
N ALA A 170 -6.30 14.59 9.56
CA ALA A 170 -7.20 14.49 10.69
C ALA A 170 -8.64 14.74 10.26
N LYS A 171 -9.57 13.98 10.82
CA LYS A 171 -11.01 14.22 10.69
C LYS A 171 -11.48 15.08 11.85
N LEU A 172 -12.14 16.20 11.56
CA LEU A 172 -12.82 16.99 12.59
C LEU A 172 -14.18 16.34 12.90
N VAL A 173 -14.50 16.17 14.17
CA VAL A 173 -15.74 15.52 14.60
C VAL A 173 -16.96 16.38 14.27
N ASP A 174 -16.85 17.70 14.43
CA ASP A 174 -17.96 18.63 14.27
C ASP A 174 -18.42 18.75 12.81
N THR A 175 -17.47 18.80 11.86
CA THR A 175 -17.78 18.93 10.43
C THR A 175 -17.75 17.60 9.68
N GLN A 176 -17.19 16.54 10.29
CA GLN A 176 -16.87 15.26 9.62
C GLN A 176 -15.88 15.39 8.46
N GLU A 177 -15.24 16.54 8.28
CA GLU A 177 -14.31 16.80 7.18
C GLU A 177 -12.89 16.38 7.55
N ALA A 178 -12.17 15.83 6.56
CA ALA A 178 -10.74 15.57 6.67
C ALA A 178 -9.94 16.84 6.34
N THR A 179 -8.84 17.05 7.07
CA THR A 179 -7.93 18.19 6.86
C THR A 179 -6.48 17.74 7.02
N LEU A 180 -5.57 18.35 6.24
CA LEU A 180 -4.12 18.17 6.38
C LEU A 180 -3.54 19.31 7.22
N LYS A 181 -2.86 18.97 8.32
CA LYS A 181 -2.25 19.94 9.24
C LYS A 181 -0.97 19.37 9.86
N LYS A 182 -0.13 20.23 10.43
CA LYS A 182 1.00 19.81 11.26
C LYS A 182 0.53 19.54 12.69
N LEU A 183 0.76 18.34 13.20
CA LEU A 183 0.53 18.02 14.60
C LEU A 183 1.59 18.71 15.46
N ILE A 184 1.16 19.50 16.43
CA ILE A 184 2.01 20.09 17.46
C ILE A 184 1.59 19.51 18.81
N ILE A 185 2.55 18.95 19.55
CA ILE A 185 2.36 18.47 20.92
C ILE A 185 3.23 19.35 21.81
N ASP A 186 2.60 20.10 22.70
CA ASP A 186 3.25 21.00 23.64
C ASP A 186 2.79 20.67 25.07
N GLY A 187 3.58 19.83 25.74
CA GLY A 187 3.22 19.27 27.04
C GLY A 187 1.88 18.51 26.99
N PRO A 188 0.87 18.91 27.78
CA PRO A 188 -0.45 18.28 27.76
C PRO A 188 -1.30 18.71 26.56
N ASN A 189 -0.93 19.81 25.89
CA ASN A 189 -1.74 20.40 24.83
C ASN A 189 -1.33 19.84 23.47
N ARG A 190 -2.33 19.70 22.59
CA ARG A 190 -2.14 19.24 21.21
C ARG A 190 -2.88 20.14 20.25
N TYR A 191 -2.29 20.40 19.09
CA TYR A 191 -2.84 21.30 18.08
C TYR A 191 -2.63 20.75 16.67
N LEU A 192 -3.60 21.02 15.80
CA LEU A 192 -3.46 20.93 14.35
C LEU A 192 -3.10 22.32 13.83
N LYS A 193 -1.82 22.53 13.50
CA LYS A 193 -1.29 23.81 13.03
C LYS A 193 -1.18 23.83 11.50
N PRO A 194 -1.84 24.77 10.81
CA PRO A 194 -1.58 25.05 9.39
C PRO A 194 -0.13 25.48 9.17
N LEU A 195 0.43 25.22 7.99
CA LEU A 195 1.74 25.77 7.63
C LEU A 195 1.63 27.22 7.12
N ASN A 196 0.48 27.59 6.57
CA ASN A 196 0.17 28.95 6.17
C ASN A 196 -0.26 29.79 7.40
N PRO A 197 0.49 30.87 7.76
CA PRO A 197 0.19 31.71 8.92
C PRO A 197 -1.14 32.45 8.86
N ALA A 198 -1.77 32.56 7.68
CA ALA A 198 -3.10 33.16 7.54
C ALA A 198 -4.21 32.34 8.23
N TYR A 199 -3.94 31.08 8.55
CA TYR A 199 -4.89 30.16 9.16
C TYR A 199 -4.56 29.91 10.64
N SER A 200 -5.59 29.88 11.48
CA SER A 200 -5.44 29.65 12.92
C SER A 200 -5.23 28.16 13.25
N PRO A 201 -4.39 27.82 14.24
CA PRO A 201 -4.29 26.47 14.76
C PRO A 201 -5.60 25.99 15.40
N ILE A 202 -5.90 24.71 15.25
CA ILE A 202 -7.07 24.06 15.87
C ILE A 202 -6.59 23.26 17.08
N ALA A 203 -7.11 23.53 18.27
CA ALA A 203 -6.80 22.74 19.46
C ALA A 203 -7.44 21.35 19.36
N ILE A 204 -6.69 20.31 19.75
CA ILE A 204 -7.17 18.93 19.82
C ILE A 204 -7.63 18.66 21.26
N ASN A 205 -8.94 18.60 21.46
CA ASN A 205 -9.58 18.38 22.76
C ASN A 205 -10.63 17.24 22.69
N GLY A 206 -10.42 16.28 21.79
CA GLY A 206 -11.40 15.22 21.49
C GLY A 206 -12.29 15.54 20.28
N ASN A 207 -12.20 16.76 19.75
CA ASN A 207 -12.88 17.23 18.53
C ASN A 207 -12.27 16.72 17.21
N CYS A 208 -11.24 15.86 17.23
CA CYS A 208 -10.69 15.29 16.00
C CYS A 208 -10.11 13.89 16.19
N ARG A 209 -10.05 13.14 15.09
CA ARG A 209 -9.38 11.85 14.99
C ARG A 209 -8.27 11.92 13.95
N ILE A 210 -7.06 11.49 14.30
CA ILE A 210 -5.97 11.37 13.32
C ILE A 210 -6.22 10.13 12.45
N ILE A 211 -6.15 10.31 11.14
CA ILE A 211 -6.35 9.25 10.13
C ILE A 211 -5.01 8.63 9.73
N GLY A 212 -3.98 9.45 9.53
CA GLY A 212 -2.67 8.97 9.13
C GLY A 212 -1.61 10.07 9.03
N VAL A 213 -0.37 9.66 8.77
CA VAL A 213 0.80 10.53 8.71
C VAL A 213 1.25 10.70 7.26
N ALA A 214 1.52 11.93 6.84
CA ALA A 214 2.12 12.17 5.52
C ALA A 214 3.58 11.71 5.51
N LYS A 215 3.92 10.87 4.53
CA LYS A 215 5.25 10.26 4.36
C LYS A 215 6.02 10.85 3.18
N LYS A 216 5.32 11.37 2.19
CA LYS A 216 5.91 11.99 0.99
C LYS A 216 4.96 13.04 0.42
N VAL A 217 5.53 14.05 -0.21
CA VAL A 217 4.82 15.07 -1.00
C VAL A 217 5.41 15.03 -2.40
N GLU A 218 4.53 15.07 -3.39
CA GLU A 218 4.85 15.10 -4.82
C GLU A 218 4.19 16.33 -5.43
N LEU A 219 4.95 17.11 -6.19
CA LEU A 219 4.47 18.28 -6.92
C LEU A 219 4.58 18.00 -8.41
N ASP A 220 3.43 18.00 -9.07
CA ASP A 220 3.34 17.95 -10.52
C ASP A 220 3.44 19.40 -11.03
N LEU A 221 4.45 19.70 -11.87
CA LEU A 221 4.74 21.04 -12.42
C LEU A 221 4.26 21.20 -13.87
#